data_AF-A0A559KFL3-F1
#
_entry.id   AF-A0A559KFL3-F1
#
_cell.length_a   1.000
_cell.length_b   1.000
_cell.length_c   1.000
_cell.angle_alpha   90.00
_cell.angle_beta   90.00
_cell.angle_gamma   90.00
#
_symmetry.space_group_name_H-M   'P 1'
#
loop_
_entity.id
_entity.type
_entity.pdbx_description
1 polymer ?
#
loop_
_entity_poly.entity_id
_entity_poly.type
_entity_poly.pdbx_seq_one_letter_code
_entity_poly.pdbx_strand_id
1 'polypeptide(L)'
;MSQYGDLGAMGRHYLQAESYGAAAFCFYRALLEDQENANAWNGLVLSHSLMRKEHDSQTILARFALQDKLPYDRDMITFAMMFWQQNPLALSEWVRSVVTNHEGCQDSETLLEMADDLVRSYQELVERHGEETLRAQGMLSLAEIAARRTELDWLATESFDAIYEHVRQWMESGDTDAVLTGVRMLCMLPDPRSEKLLRRACRNEEFDGKVRTQALLALRWLGVRGNAKIYKMGESFVIDLDDPKPELTVSVPTAYKPALDRMKLWLAKQQGFVTPEEYESFAATDEAELPEELVSKVNEADIPGVYQEVVHMLIRAAYDKYYPLVPTVRETRQWANALLMLMKDYVVGIGESWTYGEPEQEETAVRHRNWLLSGTPDYYESVAAAKQLRESLRG
;
A
#
# COMPACT_ATOMS: atom_id res chain seq x y z
N MET A 1 14.08 -33.46 13.78
CA MET A 1 13.94 -32.87 12.42
C MET A 1 12.46 -32.66 12.20
N SER A 2 12.03 -31.41 12.04
CA SER A 2 10.61 -31.05 11.87
C SER A 2 10.02 -31.80 10.66
N GLN A 3 8.76 -32.21 10.79
CA GLN A 3 8.02 -32.91 9.74
C GLN A 3 7.66 -32.01 8.55
N TYR A 4 7.91 -30.70 8.71
CA TYR A 4 7.87 -29.67 7.68
C TYR A 4 9.32 -29.33 7.33
N GLY A 5 9.70 -29.39 6.05
CA GLY A 5 11.05 -29.02 5.60
C GLY A 5 11.42 -27.59 5.98
N ASP A 6 12.63 -27.14 5.63
CA ASP A 6 13.10 -25.75 5.85
C ASP A 6 12.01 -24.72 5.46
N LEU A 7 11.26 -24.23 6.45
CA LEU A 7 10.13 -23.32 6.27
C LEU A 7 10.59 -21.98 5.67
N GLY A 8 11.83 -21.58 5.96
CA GLY A 8 12.46 -20.42 5.32
C GLY A 8 12.66 -20.64 3.82
N ALA A 9 13.09 -21.84 3.39
CA ALA A 9 13.19 -22.17 1.97
C ALA A 9 11.82 -22.22 1.28
N MET A 10 10.80 -22.79 1.94
CA MET A 10 9.43 -22.78 1.40
C MET A 10 8.89 -21.35 1.26
N GLY A 11 9.13 -20.49 2.26
CA GLY A 11 8.78 -19.08 2.21
C GLY A 11 9.40 -18.36 1.01
N ARG A 12 10.71 -18.58 0.76
CA ARG A 12 11.40 -18.03 -0.42
C ARG A 12 10.80 -18.50 -1.74
N HIS A 13 10.46 -19.79 -1.84
CA HIS A 13 9.82 -20.33 -3.05
C HIS A 13 8.45 -19.66 -3.29
N TYR A 14 7.62 -19.52 -2.26
CA TYR A 14 6.34 -18.82 -2.38
C TYR A 14 6.51 -17.35 -2.75
N LEU A 15 7.50 -16.66 -2.18
CA LEU A 15 7.81 -15.27 -2.49
C LEU A 15 8.21 -15.09 -3.96
N GLN A 16 9.10 -15.94 -4.48
CA GLN A 16 9.51 -15.96 -5.89
C GLN A 16 8.34 -16.26 -6.83
N ALA A 17 7.39 -17.06 -6.37
CA ALA A 17 6.16 -17.35 -7.11
C ALA A 17 5.13 -16.23 -7.00
N GLU A 18 5.36 -15.13 -6.26
CA GLU A 18 4.37 -14.07 -5.97
C GLU A 18 3.19 -14.52 -5.08
N SER A 19 3.38 -15.58 -4.30
CA SER A 19 2.42 -16.09 -3.29
C SER A 19 2.69 -15.45 -1.93
N TYR A 20 2.55 -14.13 -1.83
CA TYR A 20 3.02 -13.36 -0.68
C TYR A 20 2.37 -13.74 0.66
N GLY A 21 1.09 -14.14 0.65
CA GLY A 21 0.40 -14.55 1.87
C GLY A 21 0.91 -15.89 2.40
N ALA A 22 1.09 -16.87 1.51
CA ALA A 22 1.72 -18.14 1.86
C ALA A 22 3.19 -17.97 2.29
N ALA A 23 3.93 -17.07 1.63
CA ALA A 23 5.30 -16.72 2.02
C ALA A 23 5.35 -16.13 3.43
N ALA A 24 4.50 -15.14 3.73
CA ALA A 24 4.39 -14.53 5.06
C ALA A 24 4.10 -15.57 6.14
N PHE A 25 3.18 -16.50 5.89
CA PHE A 25 2.89 -17.61 6.80
C PHE A 25 4.14 -18.46 7.08
N CYS A 26 4.85 -18.89 6.03
CA CYS A 26 6.05 -19.71 6.17
C CYS A 26 7.17 -18.98 6.94
N PHE A 27 7.44 -17.72 6.61
CA PHE A 27 8.47 -16.94 7.30
C PHE A 27 8.12 -16.69 8.76
N TYR A 28 6.87 -16.35 9.06
CA TYR A 28 6.43 -16.14 10.44
C TYR A 28 6.54 -17.44 11.26
N ARG A 29 6.15 -18.59 10.69
CA ARG A 29 6.35 -19.89 11.34
C ARG A 29 7.84 -20.21 11.56
N ALA A 30 8.71 -19.87 10.62
CA ALA A 30 10.15 -20.02 10.78
C ALA A 30 10.69 -19.16 11.94
N LEU A 31 10.18 -17.93 12.10
CA LEU A 31 10.55 -17.05 13.22
C LEU A 31 10.06 -17.55 14.58
N LEU A 32 8.92 -18.24 14.63
CA LEU A 32 8.45 -18.90 15.86
C LEU A 32 9.35 -20.08 16.27
N GLU A 33 10.01 -20.73 15.30
CA GLU A 33 10.97 -21.82 15.55
C GLU A 33 12.37 -21.28 15.86
N ASP A 34 12.78 -20.21 15.17
CA ASP A 34 14.09 -19.57 15.28
C ASP A 34 14.01 -18.06 15.03
N GLN A 35 14.06 -17.28 16.12
CA GLN A 35 14.00 -15.81 16.07
C GLN A 35 15.29 -15.18 15.54
N GLU A 36 16.40 -15.93 15.45
CA GLU A 36 17.68 -15.44 14.91
C GLU A 36 17.74 -15.62 13.36
N ASN A 37 16.69 -16.14 12.74
CA ASN A 37 16.62 -16.34 11.30
C ASN A 37 16.42 -15.02 10.53
N ALA A 38 17.53 -14.35 10.22
CA ALA A 38 17.54 -13.08 9.48
C ALA A 38 16.77 -13.12 8.15
N ASN A 39 16.89 -14.23 7.41
CA ASN A 39 16.18 -14.40 6.13
C ASN A 39 14.66 -14.43 6.31
N ALA A 40 14.18 -14.98 7.42
CA ALA A 40 12.76 -15.02 7.72
C ALA A 40 12.21 -13.65 8.12
N TRP A 41 12.99 -12.84 8.86
CA TRP A 41 12.64 -11.45 9.13
C TRP A 41 12.49 -10.64 7.83
N ASN A 42 13.51 -10.68 6.96
CA ASN A 42 13.49 -9.97 5.67
C ASN A 42 12.33 -10.43 4.80
N GLY A 43 12.19 -11.74 4.62
CA GLY A 43 11.12 -12.32 3.82
C GLY A 43 9.72 -11.96 4.33
N LEU A 44 9.53 -11.88 5.66
CA LEU A 44 8.25 -11.51 6.26
C LEU A 44 7.90 -10.03 6.03
N VAL A 45 8.85 -9.11 6.26
CA VAL A 45 8.65 -7.68 6.00
C VAL A 45 8.35 -7.44 4.52
N LEU A 46 9.12 -8.07 3.62
CA LEU A 46 8.91 -7.96 2.18
C LEU A 46 7.55 -8.55 1.75
N SER A 47 7.14 -9.69 2.31
CA SER A 47 5.83 -10.28 1.98
C SER A 47 4.67 -9.38 2.41
N HIS A 48 4.74 -8.79 3.60
CA HIS A 48 3.72 -7.84 4.07
C HIS A 48 3.71 -6.54 3.26
N SER A 49 4.87 -6.00 2.89
CA SER A 49 4.95 -4.76 2.10
C SER A 49 4.38 -4.95 0.69
N LEU A 50 4.66 -6.09 0.03
CA LEU A 50 4.10 -6.43 -1.29
C LEU A 50 2.58 -6.67 -1.27
N MET A 51 2.02 -7.02 -0.11
CA MET A 51 0.57 -7.08 0.11
C MET A 51 -0.03 -5.75 0.58
N ARG A 52 0.79 -4.70 0.73
CA ARG A 52 0.41 -3.40 1.33
C ARG A 52 -0.22 -3.53 2.73
N LYS A 53 0.30 -4.47 3.54
CA LYS A 53 -0.08 -4.60 4.96
C LYS A 53 0.86 -3.73 5.80
N GLU A 54 0.71 -2.41 5.69
CA GLU A 54 1.66 -1.44 6.26
C GLU A 54 1.77 -1.55 7.78
N HIS A 55 0.66 -1.69 8.50
CA HIS A 55 0.68 -1.85 9.97
C HIS A 55 1.39 -3.13 10.43
N ASP A 56 1.16 -4.25 9.74
CA ASP A 56 1.87 -5.50 10.03
C ASP A 56 3.35 -5.34 9.68
N SER A 57 3.68 -4.71 8.54
CA SER A 57 5.06 -4.44 8.12
C SER A 57 5.81 -3.61 9.16
N GLN A 58 5.20 -2.50 9.63
CA GLN A 58 5.74 -1.65 10.70
C GLN A 58 5.95 -2.44 12.00
N THR A 59 4.99 -3.29 12.37
CA THR A 59 5.05 -4.09 13.60
C THR A 59 6.18 -5.12 13.55
N ILE A 60 6.29 -5.86 12.44
CA ILE A 60 7.37 -6.84 12.23
C ILE A 60 8.73 -6.14 12.15
N LEU A 61 8.82 -5.01 11.45
CA LEU A 61 10.05 -4.23 11.33
C LEU A 61 10.50 -3.64 12.67
N ALA A 62 9.56 -3.25 13.53
CA ALA A 62 9.86 -2.81 14.89
C ALA A 62 10.38 -3.96 15.76
N ARG A 63 9.76 -5.15 15.68
CA ARG A 63 10.22 -6.36 16.38
C ARG A 63 11.61 -6.79 15.92
N PHE A 64 11.90 -6.69 14.62
CA PHE A 64 13.23 -6.97 14.06
C PHE A 64 14.32 -6.08 14.70
N ALA A 65 14.10 -4.77 14.80
CA ALA A 65 15.08 -3.86 15.39
C ALA A 65 15.33 -4.12 16.89
N LEU A 66 14.29 -4.55 17.60
CA LEU A 66 14.37 -4.88 19.02
C LEU A 66 14.97 -6.26 19.30
N GLN A 67 15.22 -7.07 18.27
CA GLN A 67 15.82 -8.39 18.43
C GLN A 67 17.35 -8.30 18.57
N ASP A 68 17.89 -9.03 19.53
CA ASP A 68 19.33 -9.13 19.76
C ASP A 68 20.00 -10.12 18.79
N LYS A 69 21.27 -9.86 18.44
CA LYS A 69 22.17 -10.77 17.72
C LYS A 69 21.75 -11.14 16.29
N LEU A 70 20.89 -10.33 15.67
CA LEU A 70 20.66 -10.44 14.24
C LEU A 70 21.82 -9.78 13.46
N PRO A 71 22.18 -10.28 12.28
CA PRO A 71 23.09 -9.56 11.39
C PRO A 71 22.40 -8.28 10.88
N TYR A 72 23.18 -7.20 10.77
CA TYR A 72 22.73 -5.97 10.14
C TYR A 72 22.30 -6.23 8.68
N ASP A 73 21.07 -5.85 8.35
CA ASP A 73 20.51 -5.95 7.00
C ASP A 73 20.21 -4.54 6.45
N ARG A 74 20.97 -4.14 5.44
CA ARG A 74 20.83 -2.83 4.80
C ARG A 74 19.47 -2.68 4.12
N ASP A 75 18.86 -3.74 3.59
CA ASP A 75 17.58 -3.62 2.88
C ASP A 75 16.44 -3.23 3.85
N MET A 76 16.59 -3.59 5.14
CA MET A 76 15.62 -3.22 6.18
C MET A 76 15.58 -1.72 6.45
N ILE A 77 16.68 -0.99 6.26
CA ILE A 77 16.69 0.47 6.46
C ILE A 77 15.78 1.16 5.45
N THR A 78 15.74 0.67 4.21
CA THR A 78 14.90 1.25 3.16
C THR A 78 13.42 1.09 3.52
N PHE A 79 13.02 -0.07 4.07
CA PHE A 79 11.67 -0.24 4.61
C PHE A 79 11.39 0.69 5.79
N ALA A 80 12.33 0.86 6.71
CA ALA A 80 12.15 1.72 7.89
C ALA A 80 11.94 3.18 7.47
N MET A 81 12.78 3.69 6.56
CA MET A 81 12.64 5.03 6.00
C MET A 81 11.31 5.22 5.26
N MET A 82 10.89 4.22 4.49
CA MET A 82 9.60 4.28 3.77
C MET A 82 8.41 4.31 4.73
N PHE A 83 8.38 3.44 5.74
CA PHE A 83 7.22 3.29 6.62
C PHE A 83 7.13 4.33 7.76
N TRP A 84 8.25 4.95 8.14
CA TRP A 84 8.30 5.93 9.21
C TRP A 84 8.85 7.29 8.77
N GLN A 85 8.79 7.60 7.48
CA GLN A 85 9.18 8.93 6.96
C GLN A 85 8.47 10.07 7.71
N GLN A 86 7.22 9.85 8.13
CA GLN A 86 6.41 10.83 8.87
C GLN A 86 6.38 10.59 10.39
N ASN A 87 7.15 9.62 10.91
CA ASN A 87 7.26 9.33 12.34
C ASN A 87 8.75 9.35 12.76
N PRO A 88 9.33 10.55 12.99
CA PRO A 88 10.74 10.69 13.34
C PRO A 88 11.10 10.01 14.66
N LEU A 89 10.14 9.87 15.60
CA LEU A 89 10.34 9.14 16.85
C LEU A 89 10.66 7.67 16.57
N ALA A 90 9.74 6.94 15.94
CA ALA A 90 9.91 5.51 15.68
C ALA A 90 11.13 5.24 14.78
N LEU A 91 11.38 6.08 13.78
CA LEU A 91 12.54 5.92 12.91
C LEU A 91 13.86 6.10 13.68
N SER A 92 13.95 7.10 14.56
CA SER A 92 15.15 7.32 15.37
C SER A 92 15.42 6.16 16.34
N GLU A 93 14.38 5.66 17.00
CA GLU A 93 14.47 4.51 17.90
C GLU A 93 14.85 3.23 17.16
N TRP A 94 14.30 3.02 15.96
CA TRP A 94 14.63 1.88 15.11
C TRP A 94 16.11 1.88 14.74
N VAL A 95 16.62 3.02 14.26
CA VAL A 95 18.02 3.16 13.84
C VAL A 95 18.97 2.89 15.01
N ARG A 96 18.70 3.47 16.18
CA ARG A 96 19.52 3.22 17.39
C ARG A 96 19.48 1.75 17.80
N SER A 97 18.31 1.13 17.76
CA SER A 97 18.12 -0.26 18.16
C SER A 97 18.89 -1.21 17.23
N VAL A 98 18.82 -1.00 15.91
CA VAL A 98 19.59 -1.80 14.94
C VAL A 98 21.09 -1.62 15.12
N VAL A 99 21.59 -0.39 15.28
CA VAL A 99 23.02 -0.15 15.51
C VAL A 99 23.51 -0.80 16.80
N THR A 100 22.67 -0.86 17.84
CA THR A 100 23.04 -1.38 19.16
C THR A 100 22.94 -2.91 19.23
N ASN A 101 21.88 -3.48 18.66
CA ASN A 101 21.50 -4.88 18.88
C ASN A 101 22.01 -5.81 17.76
N HIS A 102 22.36 -5.26 16.58
CA HIS A 102 22.68 -6.04 15.38
C HIS A 102 24.18 -6.04 15.09
N GLU A 103 24.69 -7.19 14.66
CA GLU A 103 26.11 -7.37 14.39
C GLU A 103 26.50 -6.85 13.00
N GLY A 104 27.68 -6.24 12.89
CA GLY A 104 28.29 -5.88 11.59
C GLY A 104 27.76 -4.62 10.93
N CYS A 105 27.14 -3.69 11.69
CA CYS A 105 26.72 -2.39 11.17
C CYS A 105 27.94 -1.53 10.75
N GLN A 106 28.17 -1.39 9.45
CA GLN A 106 29.32 -0.66 8.89
C GLN A 106 29.18 0.87 8.97
N ASP A 107 27.94 1.37 8.94
CA ASP A 107 27.62 2.81 8.87
C ASP A 107 27.16 3.37 10.22
N SER A 108 27.60 2.78 11.33
CA SER A 108 27.05 3.05 12.67
C SER A 108 27.11 4.54 13.07
N GLU A 109 28.21 5.23 12.74
CA GLU A 109 28.39 6.65 13.08
C GLU A 109 27.37 7.53 12.34
N THR A 110 27.28 7.41 11.01
CA THR A 110 26.32 8.15 10.18
C THR A 110 24.87 7.85 10.56
N LEU A 111 24.57 6.60 10.90
CA LEU A 111 23.23 6.22 11.34
C LEU A 111 22.86 6.83 12.69
N LEU A 112 23.81 6.91 13.63
CA LEU A 112 23.59 7.55 14.92
C LEU A 112 23.42 9.07 14.78
N GLU A 113 24.19 9.71 13.89
CA GLU A 113 23.98 11.14 13.56
C GLU A 113 22.58 11.39 12.98
N MET A 114 22.14 10.57 12.04
CA MET A 114 20.77 10.64 11.50
C MET A 114 19.72 10.45 12.61
N ALA A 115 19.95 9.53 13.55
CA ALA A 115 19.05 9.32 14.67
C ALA A 115 19.01 10.54 15.62
N ASP A 116 20.13 11.24 15.82
CA ASP A 116 20.17 12.48 16.61
C ASP A 116 19.37 13.61 15.95
N ASP A 117 19.46 13.75 14.62
CA ASP A 117 18.69 14.75 13.87
C ASP A 117 17.18 14.46 13.88
N LEU A 118 16.79 13.19 13.76
CA LEU A 118 15.38 12.78 13.89
C LEU A 118 14.82 13.05 15.29
N VAL A 119 15.61 12.82 16.35
CA VAL A 119 15.21 13.15 17.73
C VAL A 119 14.97 14.65 17.87
N ARG A 120 15.84 15.48 17.31
CA ARG A 120 15.68 16.94 17.32
C ARG A 120 14.41 17.37 16.58
N SER A 121 14.17 16.80 15.40
CA SER A 121 12.94 17.06 14.63
C SER A 121 11.68 16.67 15.41
N TYR A 122 11.71 15.54 16.11
CA TYR A 122 10.61 15.13 16.98
C TYR A 122 10.41 16.09 18.16
N GLN A 123 11.47 16.55 18.81
CA GLN A 123 11.39 17.54 19.90
C GLN A 123 10.74 18.85 19.43
N GLU A 124 11.10 19.34 18.24
CA GLU A 124 10.46 20.52 17.66
C GLU A 124 8.95 20.33 17.40
N LEU A 125 8.54 19.13 16.98
CA LEU A 125 7.12 18.80 16.82
C LEU A 125 6.40 18.77 18.16
N VAL A 126 7.01 18.18 19.20
CA VAL A 126 6.46 18.11 20.56
C VAL A 126 6.27 19.52 21.12
N GLU A 127 7.24 20.41 20.93
CA GLU A 127 7.13 21.81 21.37
C GLU A 127 5.98 22.56 20.67
N ARG A 128 5.69 22.26 19.39
CA ARG A 128 4.65 22.93 18.61
C ARG A 128 3.24 22.38 18.85
N HIS A 129 3.11 21.07 19.02
CA HIS A 129 1.82 20.38 18.99
C HIS A 129 1.46 19.66 20.29
N GLY A 130 2.44 19.43 21.17
CA GLY A 130 2.29 18.61 22.37
C GLY A 130 2.39 17.11 22.08
N GLU A 131 3.01 16.38 22.99
CA GLU A 131 3.26 14.94 22.86
C GLU A 131 1.97 14.11 22.76
N GLU A 132 0.96 14.44 23.57
CA GLU A 132 -0.34 13.74 23.55
C GLU A 132 -1.02 13.85 22.18
N THR A 133 -0.97 15.03 21.55
CA THR A 133 -1.53 15.28 20.22
C THR A 133 -0.81 14.44 19.16
N LEU A 134 0.52 14.43 19.18
CA LEU A 134 1.31 13.65 18.21
C LEU A 134 1.09 12.14 18.37
N ARG A 135 0.97 11.67 19.62
CA ARG A 135 0.65 10.27 19.90
C ARG A 135 -0.76 9.90 19.40
N ALA A 136 -1.74 10.80 19.57
CA ALA A 136 -3.09 10.63 19.02
C ALA A 136 -3.10 10.63 17.48
N GLN A 137 -2.14 11.32 16.84
CA GLN A 137 -1.91 11.28 15.38
C GLN A 137 -1.15 10.02 14.92
N GLY A 138 -0.80 9.11 15.82
CA GLY A 138 -0.15 7.85 15.50
C GLY A 138 1.38 7.90 15.49
N MET A 139 2.01 8.99 15.97
CA MET A 139 3.44 9.01 16.27
C MET A 139 3.73 8.23 17.55
N LEU A 140 3.65 6.90 17.46
CA LEU A 140 3.97 5.98 18.55
C LEU A 140 5.46 5.68 18.57
N SER A 141 5.96 5.30 19.75
CA SER A 141 7.30 4.74 19.92
C SER A 141 7.44 3.36 19.25
N LEU A 142 8.67 2.95 19.00
CA LEU A 142 9.03 1.66 18.44
C LEU A 142 8.50 0.51 19.29
N ALA A 143 8.61 0.62 20.61
CA ALA A 143 8.15 -0.40 21.55
C ALA A 143 6.62 -0.57 21.51
N GLU A 144 5.88 0.54 21.43
CA GLU A 144 4.41 0.50 21.27
C GLU A 144 4.00 -0.14 19.95
N ILE A 145 4.72 0.16 18.87
CA ILE A 145 4.47 -0.44 17.55
C ILE A 145 4.75 -1.94 17.59
N ALA A 146 5.89 -2.36 18.15
CA ALA A 146 6.27 -3.78 18.25
C ALA A 146 5.27 -4.60 19.08
N ALA A 147 4.62 -3.98 20.08
CA ALA A 147 3.64 -4.61 20.95
C ALA A 147 2.26 -4.82 20.29
N ARG A 148 2.00 -4.21 19.12
CA ARG A 148 0.75 -4.42 18.39
C ARG A 148 0.60 -5.89 18.00
N ARG A 149 -0.64 -6.39 18.01
CA ARG A 149 -0.96 -7.73 17.51
C ARG A 149 -1.13 -7.68 15.99
N THR A 150 -0.37 -8.49 15.28
CA THR A 150 -0.51 -8.73 13.84
C THR A 150 -1.55 -9.81 13.57
N GLU A 151 -2.05 -9.86 12.34
CA GLU A 151 -2.92 -10.95 11.90
C GLU A 151 -2.26 -12.34 12.06
N LEU A 152 -0.95 -12.44 11.80
CA LEU A 152 -0.20 -13.70 11.95
C LEU A 152 -0.04 -14.13 13.42
N ASP A 153 0.07 -13.18 14.37
CA ASP A 153 0.03 -13.50 15.81
C ASP A 153 -1.31 -14.13 16.19
N TRP A 154 -2.41 -13.65 15.62
CA TRP A 154 -3.74 -14.26 15.82
C TRP A 154 -3.80 -15.66 15.20
N LEU A 155 -3.34 -15.81 13.96
CA LEU A 155 -3.32 -17.11 13.26
C LEU A 155 -2.47 -18.17 13.98
N ALA A 156 -1.42 -17.77 14.69
CA ALA A 156 -0.56 -18.70 15.43
C ALA A 156 -1.06 -19.06 16.83
N THR A 157 -1.99 -18.28 17.40
CA THR A 157 -2.48 -18.48 18.77
C THR A 157 -3.78 -19.28 18.84
N GLU A 158 -4.56 -19.33 17.76
CA GLU A 158 -5.83 -20.06 17.71
C GLU A 158 -5.76 -21.33 16.86
N SER A 159 -6.67 -22.28 17.13
CA SER A 159 -6.85 -23.43 16.25
C SER A 159 -7.41 -22.99 14.90
N PHE A 160 -7.02 -23.66 13.81
CA PHE A 160 -7.56 -23.35 12.48
C PHE A 160 -9.09 -23.42 12.43
N ASP A 161 -9.72 -24.34 13.15
CA ASP A 161 -11.19 -24.44 13.17
C ASP A 161 -11.85 -23.21 13.79
N ALA A 162 -11.28 -22.67 14.88
CA ALA A 162 -11.74 -21.42 15.50
C ALA A 162 -11.55 -20.24 14.54
N ILE A 163 -10.38 -20.15 13.89
CA ILE A 163 -10.10 -19.10 12.91
C ILE A 163 -11.12 -19.12 11.76
N TYR A 164 -11.41 -20.29 11.20
CA TYR A 164 -12.40 -20.41 10.13
C TYR A 164 -13.83 -20.08 10.58
N GLU A 165 -14.17 -20.30 11.84
CA GLU A 165 -15.46 -19.91 12.39
C GLU A 165 -15.58 -18.38 12.45
N HIS A 166 -14.58 -17.70 12.99
CA HIS A 166 -14.54 -16.23 13.03
C HIS A 166 -14.57 -15.62 11.63
N VAL A 167 -13.75 -16.15 10.71
CA VAL A 167 -13.75 -15.68 9.31
C VAL A 167 -15.11 -15.87 8.67
N ARG A 168 -15.79 -17.00 8.91
CA ARG A 168 -17.15 -17.21 8.38
C ARG A 168 -18.12 -16.17 8.93
N GLN A 169 -18.07 -15.88 10.22
CA GLN A 169 -18.92 -14.85 10.84
C GLN A 169 -18.67 -13.47 10.23
N TRP A 170 -17.42 -13.09 9.99
CA TRP A 170 -17.11 -11.83 9.29
C TRP A 170 -17.56 -11.82 7.84
N MET A 171 -17.45 -12.95 7.15
CA MET A 171 -17.95 -13.08 5.77
C MET A 171 -19.48 -13.02 5.68
N GLU A 172 -20.20 -13.29 6.77
CA GLU A 172 -21.66 -13.31 6.84
C GLU A 172 -22.25 -12.08 7.55
N SER A 173 -21.42 -11.16 8.06
CA SER A 173 -21.85 -10.02 8.88
C SER A 173 -22.61 -8.93 8.10
N GLY A 174 -22.44 -8.89 6.77
CA GLY A 174 -22.91 -7.79 5.92
C GLY A 174 -22.06 -6.52 5.99
N ASP A 175 -21.02 -6.48 6.83
CA ASP A 175 -20.07 -5.38 6.95
C ASP A 175 -18.88 -5.59 6.00
N THR A 176 -18.71 -4.69 5.04
CA THR A 176 -17.66 -4.76 4.01
C THR A 176 -16.27 -4.82 4.62
N ASP A 177 -15.99 -4.08 5.69
CA ASP A 177 -14.66 -4.03 6.30
C ASP A 177 -14.34 -5.32 7.06
N ALA A 178 -15.33 -5.89 7.74
CA ALA A 178 -15.22 -7.21 8.35
C ALA A 178 -14.94 -8.28 7.29
N VAL A 179 -15.67 -8.28 6.17
CA VAL A 179 -15.46 -9.23 5.07
C VAL A 179 -14.06 -9.07 4.46
N LEU A 180 -13.60 -7.83 4.23
CA LEU A 180 -12.24 -7.56 3.74
C LEU A 180 -11.17 -8.08 4.70
N THR A 181 -11.38 -7.92 5.99
CA THR A 181 -10.50 -8.48 7.03
C THR A 181 -10.43 -10.00 6.88
N GLY A 182 -11.58 -10.68 6.82
CA GLY A 182 -11.63 -12.12 6.60
C GLY A 182 -10.88 -12.58 5.33
N VAL A 183 -11.08 -11.88 4.21
CA VAL A 183 -10.36 -12.15 2.95
C VAL A 183 -8.84 -12.03 3.11
N ARG A 184 -8.37 -10.98 3.79
CA ARG A 184 -6.93 -10.75 4.05
C ARG A 184 -6.32 -11.83 4.94
N MET A 185 -7.06 -12.34 5.91
CA MET A 185 -6.57 -13.43 6.77
C MET A 185 -6.43 -14.75 6.01
N LEU A 186 -7.40 -15.05 5.14
CA LEU A 186 -7.42 -16.30 4.37
C LEU A 186 -6.23 -16.45 3.42
N CYS A 187 -5.66 -15.36 2.88
CA CYS A 187 -4.50 -15.47 1.98
C CYS A 187 -3.22 -15.89 2.71
N MET A 188 -3.16 -15.72 4.03
CA MET A 188 -2.03 -16.11 4.89
C MET A 188 -2.25 -17.47 5.56
N LEU A 189 -3.25 -18.23 5.13
CA LEU A 189 -3.55 -19.58 5.63
C LEU A 189 -3.49 -20.57 4.47
N PRO A 190 -2.32 -21.17 4.16
CA PRO A 190 -2.13 -22.12 3.06
C PRO A 190 -2.81 -23.47 3.33
N ASP A 191 -4.15 -23.46 3.39
CA ASP A 191 -5.04 -24.60 3.64
C ASP A 191 -6.15 -24.61 2.56
N PRO A 192 -6.57 -25.79 2.05
CA PRO A 192 -7.60 -25.91 1.02
C PRO A 192 -8.94 -25.23 1.36
N ARG A 193 -9.27 -25.09 2.64
CA ARG A 193 -10.47 -24.38 3.10
C ARG A 193 -10.39 -22.88 2.81
N SER A 194 -9.20 -22.28 2.91
CA SER A 194 -8.98 -20.87 2.54
C SER A 194 -9.27 -20.63 1.06
N GLU A 195 -8.73 -21.48 0.19
CA GLU A 195 -9.01 -21.41 -1.25
C GLU A 195 -10.51 -21.54 -1.53
N LYS A 196 -11.19 -22.51 -0.90
CA LYS A 196 -12.63 -22.72 -1.07
C LYS A 196 -13.46 -21.48 -0.67
N LEU A 197 -13.12 -20.85 0.45
CA LEU A 197 -13.80 -19.65 0.95
C LEU A 197 -13.53 -18.44 0.05
N LEU A 198 -12.28 -18.22 -0.36
CA LEU A 198 -11.92 -17.14 -1.27
C LEU A 198 -12.60 -17.30 -2.65
N ARG A 199 -12.62 -18.52 -3.22
CA ARG A 199 -13.38 -18.80 -4.45
C ARG A 199 -14.89 -18.61 -4.28
N ARG A 200 -15.44 -18.79 -3.07
CA ARG A 200 -16.84 -18.46 -2.77
C ARG A 200 -17.02 -16.94 -2.73
N ALA A 201 -16.12 -16.22 -2.08
CA ALA A 201 -16.14 -14.76 -2.01
C ALA A 201 -16.14 -14.13 -3.41
N CYS A 202 -15.27 -14.58 -4.33
CA CYS A 202 -15.22 -14.08 -5.71
C CYS A 202 -16.56 -14.20 -6.46
N ARG A 203 -17.44 -15.12 -6.06
CA ARG A 203 -18.72 -15.41 -6.73
C ARG A 203 -19.93 -14.94 -5.92
N ASN A 204 -19.74 -14.39 -4.72
CA ASN A 204 -20.85 -13.94 -3.90
C ASN A 204 -21.36 -12.57 -4.38
N GLU A 205 -22.58 -12.53 -4.91
CA GLU A 205 -23.19 -11.33 -5.47
C GLU A 205 -23.53 -10.28 -4.40
N GLU A 206 -23.74 -10.73 -3.16
CA GLU A 206 -24.05 -9.88 -2.01
C GLU A 206 -22.83 -9.07 -1.56
N PHE A 207 -21.61 -9.49 -1.92
CA PHE A 207 -20.39 -8.78 -1.57
C PHE A 207 -20.15 -7.59 -2.48
N ASP A 208 -19.59 -6.52 -1.92
CA ASP A 208 -19.16 -5.38 -2.71
C ASP A 208 -18.18 -5.80 -3.82
N GLY A 209 -18.17 -5.04 -4.92
CA GLY A 209 -17.30 -5.29 -6.06
C GLY A 209 -15.81 -5.32 -5.68
N LYS A 210 -15.40 -4.47 -4.73
CA LYS A 210 -14.03 -4.42 -4.19
C LYS A 210 -13.67 -5.71 -3.46
N VAL A 211 -14.55 -6.21 -2.59
CA VAL A 211 -14.33 -7.46 -1.84
C VAL A 211 -14.07 -8.62 -2.78
N ARG A 212 -14.85 -8.75 -3.85
CA ARG A 212 -14.71 -9.83 -4.83
C ARG A 212 -13.37 -9.78 -5.57
N THR A 213 -12.90 -8.59 -5.94
CA THR A 213 -11.59 -8.39 -6.57
C THR A 213 -10.45 -8.67 -5.58
N GLN A 214 -10.58 -8.21 -4.34
CA GLN A 214 -9.60 -8.48 -3.28
C GLN A 214 -9.52 -9.96 -2.93
N ALA A 215 -10.64 -10.70 -2.97
CA ALA A 215 -10.65 -12.15 -2.82
C ALA A 215 -9.91 -12.86 -3.96
N LEU A 216 -10.02 -12.35 -5.19
CA LEU A 216 -9.30 -12.88 -6.35
C LEU A 216 -7.79 -12.65 -6.21
N LEU A 217 -7.38 -11.46 -5.74
CA LEU A 217 -5.99 -11.15 -5.44
C LEU A 217 -5.45 -12.00 -4.28
N ALA A 218 -6.26 -12.20 -3.24
CA ALA A 218 -5.96 -13.08 -2.12
C ALA A 218 -5.74 -14.54 -2.55
N LEU A 219 -6.47 -15.06 -3.55
CA LEU A 219 -6.18 -16.38 -4.13
C LEU A 219 -4.76 -16.45 -4.71
N ARG A 220 -4.33 -15.41 -5.43
CA ARG A 220 -2.99 -15.36 -6.01
C ARG A 220 -1.91 -15.35 -4.92
N TRP A 221 -2.12 -14.56 -3.86
CA TRP A 221 -1.23 -14.47 -2.70
C TRP A 221 -1.22 -15.73 -1.83
N LEU A 222 -2.32 -16.48 -1.79
CA LEU A 222 -2.39 -17.80 -1.17
C LEU A 222 -1.56 -18.85 -1.95
N GLY A 223 -1.20 -18.56 -3.20
CA GLY A 223 -0.47 -19.47 -4.09
C GLY A 223 -1.36 -20.27 -5.04
N VAL A 224 -2.62 -19.89 -5.21
CA VAL A 224 -3.53 -20.51 -6.18
C VAL A 224 -3.15 -20.05 -7.59
N ARG A 225 -3.12 -20.99 -8.54
CA ARG A 225 -2.69 -20.80 -9.93
C ARG A 225 -3.79 -21.23 -10.91
N GLY A 226 -3.68 -20.80 -12.16
CA GLY A 226 -4.67 -21.02 -13.22
C GLY A 226 -5.99 -20.29 -13.00
N ASN A 227 -7.07 -20.87 -13.53
CA ASN A 227 -8.34 -20.16 -13.67
C ASN A 227 -9.13 -20.00 -12.36
N ALA A 228 -9.64 -18.79 -12.13
CA ALA A 228 -10.59 -18.46 -11.08
C ALA A 228 -11.81 -17.74 -11.66
N LYS A 229 -13.00 -18.09 -11.15
CA LYS A 229 -14.25 -17.45 -11.54
C LYS A 229 -14.58 -16.30 -10.59
N ILE A 230 -14.86 -15.14 -11.16
CA ILE A 230 -15.40 -13.97 -10.45
C ILE A 230 -16.77 -13.65 -11.03
N TYR A 231 -17.73 -13.29 -10.19
CA TYR A 231 -19.04 -12.81 -10.64
C TYR A 231 -19.18 -11.33 -10.32
N LYS A 232 -19.46 -10.51 -11.33
CA LYS A 232 -19.55 -9.05 -11.17
C LYS A 232 -20.42 -8.44 -12.25
N MET A 233 -21.13 -7.36 -11.91
CA MET A 233 -22.00 -6.64 -12.85
C MET A 233 -23.01 -7.53 -13.59
N GLY A 234 -23.53 -8.56 -12.90
CA GLY A 234 -24.51 -9.49 -13.48
C GLY A 234 -23.91 -10.58 -14.38
N GLU A 235 -22.59 -10.65 -14.49
CA GLU A 235 -21.89 -11.58 -15.39
C GLU A 235 -20.80 -12.37 -14.66
N SER A 236 -20.48 -13.56 -15.19
CA SER A 236 -19.37 -14.39 -14.69
C SER A 236 -18.17 -14.29 -15.63
N PHE A 237 -17.02 -13.96 -15.06
CA PHE A 237 -15.74 -13.89 -15.75
C PHE A 237 -14.82 -15.01 -15.26
N VAL A 238 -13.97 -15.50 -16.16
CA VAL A 238 -12.87 -16.42 -15.85
C VAL A 238 -11.58 -15.64 -15.98
N ILE A 239 -10.81 -15.57 -14.89
CA ILE A 239 -9.54 -14.87 -14.82
C ILE A 239 -8.44 -15.91 -14.65
N ASP A 240 -7.41 -15.82 -15.49
CA ASP A 240 -6.18 -16.59 -15.32
C ASP A 240 -5.33 -15.92 -14.24
N LEU A 241 -5.08 -16.60 -13.13
CA LEU A 241 -4.27 -16.06 -12.03
C LEU A 241 -2.75 -16.08 -12.34
N ASP A 242 -2.34 -16.81 -13.38
CA ASP A 242 -0.95 -16.86 -13.83
C ASP A 242 -0.59 -15.64 -14.70
N ASP A 243 -1.52 -15.17 -15.53
CA ASP A 243 -1.40 -13.98 -16.38
C ASP A 243 -2.73 -13.20 -16.45
N PRO A 244 -3.11 -12.49 -15.38
CA PRO A 244 -4.41 -11.84 -15.29
C PRO A 244 -4.51 -10.66 -16.27
N LYS A 245 -5.55 -10.71 -17.13
CA LYS A 245 -5.87 -9.64 -18.09
C LYS A 245 -7.31 -9.17 -17.85
N PRO A 246 -7.52 -7.91 -17.44
CA PRO A 246 -6.51 -6.87 -17.15
C PRO A 246 -5.71 -7.18 -15.86
N GLU A 247 -4.63 -6.42 -15.62
CA GLU A 247 -3.65 -6.67 -14.54
C GLU A 247 -4.31 -6.81 -13.16
N LEU A 248 -4.01 -7.88 -12.41
CA LEU A 248 -4.48 -8.06 -11.04
C LEU A 248 -3.36 -7.74 -10.04
N THR A 249 -3.37 -6.50 -9.54
CA THR A 249 -2.34 -5.95 -8.65
C THR A 249 -2.96 -5.18 -7.48
N VAL A 250 -2.23 -5.04 -6.38
CA VAL A 250 -2.58 -4.16 -5.23
C VAL A 250 -2.14 -2.71 -5.46
N SER A 251 -1.24 -2.50 -6.41
CA SER A 251 -0.77 -1.17 -6.79
C SER A 251 -1.66 -0.54 -7.86
N VAL A 252 -1.34 0.71 -8.23
CA VAL A 252 -1.92 1.30 -9.44
C VAL A 252 -1.46 0.47 -10.65
N PRO A 253 -2.38 0.00 -11.52
CA PRO A 253 -2.01 -0.77 -12.70
C PRO A 253 -1.05 0.01 -13.59
N THR A 254 -0.10 -0.71 -14.18
CA THR A 254 0.95 -0.15 -15.05
C THR A 254 0.40 0.65 -16.23
N ALA A 255 -0.79 0.28 -16.71
CA ALA A 255 -1.52 0.99 -17.78
C ALA A 255 -1.81 2.47 -17.45
N TYR A 256 -1.85 2.87 -16.18
CA TYR A 256 -2.07 4.26 -15.77
C TYR A 256 -0.78 5.09 -15.71
N LYS A 257 0.40 4.47 -15.80
CA LYS A 257 1.70 5.17 -15.75
C LYS A 257 1.76 6.35 -16.74
N PRO A 258 1.39 6.21 -18.02
CA PRO A 258 1.48 7.31 -18.97
C PRO A 258 0.60 8.53 -18.62
N ALA A 259 -0.54 8.30 -17.95
CA ALA A 259 -1.42 9.38 -17.49
C ALA A 259 -0.87 10.06 -16.23
N LEU A 260 -0.31 9.28 -15.29
CA LEU A 260 0.36 9.81 -14.10
C LEU A 260 1.59 10.65 -14.47
N ASP A 261 2.36 10.17 -15.44
CA ASP A 261 3.54 10.85 -15.98
C ASP A 261 3.16 12.19 -16.63
N ARG A 262 2.07 12.23 -17.41
CA ARG A 262 1.54 13.48 -17.99
C ARG A 262 0.98 14.44 -16.95
N MET A 263 0.32 13.92 -15.92
CA MET A 263 -0.14 14.72 -14.77
C MET A 263 1.05 15.41 -14.09
N LYS A 264 2.15 14.69 -13.86
CA LYS A 264 3.38 15.26 -13.31
C LYS A 264 4.01 16.30 -14.24
N LEU A 265 4.07 16.00 -15.54
CA LEU A 265 4.58 16.93 -16.54
C LEU A 265 3.80 18.25 -16.58
N TRP A 266 2.46 18.17 -16.46
CA TRP A 266 1.62 19.37 -16.38
C TRP A 266 1.94 20.22 -15.15
N LEU A 267 2.12 19.60 -13.98
CA LEU A 267 2.49 20.32 -12.76
C LEU A 267 3.87 20.98 -12.89
N ALA A 268 4.85 20.27 -13.45
CA ALA A 268 6.18 20.81 -13.70
C ALA A 268 6.16 22.01 -14.68
N LYS A 269 5.28 21.98 -15.69
CA LYS A 269 4.99 23.12 -16.57
C LYS A 269 4.45 24.31 -15.79
N GLN A 270 3.47 24.10 -14.90
CA GLN A 270 2.88 25.19 -14.13
C GLN A 270 3.87 25.82 -13.13
N GLN A 271 4.86 25.05 -12.68
CA GLN A 271 5.96 25.54 -11.86
C GLN A 271 7.09 26.20 -12.66
N GLY A 272 7.08 26.13 -13.99
CA GLY A 272 8.07 26.74 -14.87
C GLY A 272 9.32 25.89 -15.14
N PHE A 273 9.36 24.62 -14.72
CA PHE A 273 10.47 23.69 -15.01
C PHE A 273 10.41 23.15 -16.45
N VAL A 274 9.20 23.06 -17.02
CA VAL A 274 8.95 22.55 -18.37
C VAL A 274 8.29 23.64 -19.21
N THR A 275 8.74 23.83 -20.45
CA THR A 275 8.14 24.85 -21.32
C THR A 275 6.78 24.39 -21.86
N PRO A 276 5.88 25.31 -22.25
CA PRO A 276 4.63 24.95 -22.90
C PRO A 276 4.82 24.08 -24.15
N GLU A 277 5.85 24.37 -24.96
CA GLU A 277 6.15 23.62 -26.18
C GLU A 277 6.59 22.19 -25.88
N GLU A 278 7.45 22.01 -24.87
CA GLU A 278 7.89 20.69 -24.39
C GLU A 278 6.71 19.87 -23.88
N TYR A 279 5.84 20.48 -23.08
CA TYR A 279 4.61 19.85 -22.61
C TYR A 279 3.70 19.43 -23.77
N GLU A 280 3.38 20.33 -24.71
CA GLU A 280 2.46 20.01 -25.81
C GLU A 280 3.03 18.93 -26.74
N SER A 281 4.34 18.86 -26.93
CA SER A 281 4.99 17.83 -27.76
C SER A 281 4.68 16.40 -27.27
N PHE A 282 4.54 16.23 -25.96
CA PHE A 282 4.27 14.93 -25.34
C PHE A 282 2.80 14.74 -24.94
N ALA A 283 2.14 15.82 -24.47
CA ALA A 283 0.75 15.78 -24.07
C ALA A 283 -0.21 15.55 -25.25
N ALA A 284 0.22 15.82 -26.49
CA ALA A 284 -0.55 15.56 -27.70
C ALA A 284 -0.50 14.09 -28.17
N THR A 285 0.38 13.26 -27.60
CA THR A 285 0.54 11.85 -27.97
C THR A 285 0.13 10.92 -26.83
N ASP A 286 -0.06 9.63 -27.12
CA ASP A 286 -0.29 8.55 -26.14
C ASP A 286 0.98 7.72 -25.91
N GLU A 287 2.17 8.33 -26.06
CA GLU A 287 3.44 7.68 -25.76
C GLU A 287 3.50 7.16 -24.31
N ALA A 288 4.02 5.95 -24.15
CA ALA A 288 4.00 5.22 -22.88
C ALA A 288 5.06 5.71 -21.88
N GLU A 289 6.18 6.25 -22.37
CA GLU A 289 7.31 6.65 -21.55
C GLU A 289 7.69 8.10 -21.82
N LEU A 290 7.90 8.87 -20.75
CA LEU A 290 8.48 10.20 -20.83
C LEU A 290 9.94 10.13 -21.31
N PRO A 291 10.37 11.01 -22.21
CA PRO A 291 11.79 11.20 -22.53
C PRO A 291 12.62 11.50 -21.28
N GLU A 292 13.84 10.95 -21.20
CA GLU A 292 14.73 11.10 -20.03
C GLU A 292 14.96 12.56 -19.62
N GLU A 293 15.05 13.47 -20.58
CA GLU A 293 15.18 14.91 -20.32
C GLU A 293 13.99 15.49 -19.55
N LEU A 294 12.76 15.11 -19.94
CA LEU A 294 11.55 15.55 -19.23
C LEU A 294 11.42 14.88 -17.87
N VAL A 295 11.86 13.62 -17.74
CA VAL A 295 11.91 12.93 -16.44
C VAL A 295 12.80 13.69 -15.44
N SER A 296 13.97 14.14 -15.86
CA SER A 296 14.85 14.96 -14.98
C SER A 296 14.16 16.24 -14.52
N LYS A 297 13.52 16.98 -15.44
CA LYS A 297 12.81 18.22 -15.13
C LYS A 297 11.62 17.99 -14.19
N VAL A 298 10.89 16.89 -14.36
CA VAL A 298 9.79 16.51 -13.46
C VAL A 298 10.31 16.19 -12.06
N ASN A 299 11.44 15.49 -11.95
CA ASN A 299 12.05 15.17 -10.66
C ASN A 299 12.56 16.43 -9.94
N GLU A 300 13.05 17.42 -10.68
CA GLU A 300 13.46 18.73 -10.14
C GLU A 300 12.28 19.57 -9.62
N ALA A 301 11.07 19.35 -10.15
CA ALA A 301 9.86 20.09 -9.78
C ALA A 301 9.26 19.67 -8.40
N ASP A 302 9.86 18.70 -7.71
CA ASP A 302 9.51 18.24 -6.35
C ASP A 302 8.00 18.21 -6.06
N ILE A 303 7.26 17.50 -6.90
CA ILE A 303 5.79 17.44 -6.81
C ILE A 303 5.40 16.71 -5.51
N PRO A 304 4.61 17.33 -4.60
CA PRO A 304 4.29 16.71 -3.32
C PRO A 304 3.68 15.31 -3.44
N GLY A 305 4.31 14.34 -2.77
CA GLY A 305 3.92 12.92 -2.84
C GLY A 305 2.47 12.66 -2.43
N VAL A 306 1.96 13.40 -1.44
CA VAL A 306 0.58 13.30 -0.93
C VAL A 306 -0.45 13.44 -2.06
N TYR A 307 -0.19 14.29 -3.06
CA TYR A 307 -1.13 14.46 -4.16
C TYR A 307 -1.20 13.24 -5.08
N GLN A 308 -0.07 12.56 -5.27
CA GLN A 308 -0.01 11.31 -6.04
C GLN A 308 -0.72 10.19 -5.30
N GLU A 309 -0.62 10.12 -3.97
CA GLU A 309 -1.29 9.12 -3.14
C GLU A 309 -2.81 9.19 -3.25
N VAL A 310 -3.40 10.40 -3.23
CA VAL A 310 -4.85 10.61 -3.41
C VAL A 310 -5.30 10.02 -4.75
N VAL A 311 -4.58 10.33 -5.82
CA VAL A 311 -4.88 9.83 -7.16
C VAL A 311 -4.72 8.30 -7.24
N HIS A 312 -3.64 7.76 -6.65
CA HIS A 312 -3.40 6.33 -6.60
C HIS A 312 -4.53 5.58 -5.88
N MET A 313 -5.01 6.14 -4.77
CA MET A 313 -6.14 5.60 -4.01
C MET A 313 -7.42 5.57 -4.84
N LEU A 314 -7.74 6.67 -5.54
CA LEU A 314 -8.93 6.77 -6.39
C LEU A 314 -8.89 5.78 -7.56
N ILE A 315 -7.75 5.68 -8.26
CA ILE A 315 -7.56 4.69 -9.33
C ILE A 315 -7.76 3.29 -8.77
N ARG A 316 -7.13 2.96 -7.63
CA ARG A 316 -7.22 1.63 -7.02
C ARG A 316 -8.65 1.27 -6.63
N ALA A 317 -9.37 2.17 -5.99
CA ALA A 317 -10.74 1.94 -5.56
C ALA A 317 -11.69 1.71 -6.75
N ALA A 318 -11.60 2.52 -7.80
CA ALA A 318 -12.37 2.31 -9.03
C ALA A 318 -11.97 0.99 -9.71
N TYR A 319 -10.68 0.71 -9.81
CA TYR A 319 -10.18 -0.53 -10.40
C TYR A 319 -10.72 -1.76 -9.66
N ASP A 320 -10.62 -1.77 -8.33
CA ASP A 320 -11.18 -2.81 -7.48
C ASP A 320 -12.68 -2.95 -7.67
N LYS A 321 -13.41 -1.85 -7.78
CA LYS A 321 -14.87 -1.87 -7.93
C LYS A 321 -15.31 -2.37 -9.30
N TYR A 322 -14.54 -2.17 -10.36
CA TYR A 322 -14.96 -2.50 -11.73
C TYR A 322 -14.24 -3.69 -12.38
N TYR A 323 -13.13 -4.17 -11.82
CA TYR A 323 -12.40 -5.33 -12.34
C TYR A 323 -13.31 -6.55 -12.60
N PRO A 324 -13.25 -7.24 -13.75
CA PRO A 324 -12.28 -7.07 -14.84
C PRO A 324 -12.72 -6.06 -15.92
N LEU A 325 -13.90 -5.44 -15.80
CA LEU A 325 -14.44 -4.48 -16.77
C LEU A 325 -13.91 -3.06 -16.53
N VAL A 326 -12.59 -2.92 -16.49
CA VAL A 326 -11.92 -1.62 -16.36
C VAL A 326 -11.70 -1.00 -17.74
N PRO A 327 -11.81 0.33 -17.89
CA PRO A 327 -11.53 1.01 -19.14
C PRO A 327 -10.09 0.74 -19.61
N THR A 328 -9.91 0.61 -20.92
CA THR A 328 -8.57 0.70 -21.51
C THR A 328 -8.06 2.13 -21.35
N VAL A 329 -6.85 2.29 -20.83
CA VAL A 329 -6.21 3.61 -20.71
C VAL A 329 -5.65 4.01 -22.08
N ARG A 330 -6.37 4.91 -22.75
CA ARG A 330 -6.00 5.68 -23.95
C ARG A 330 -6.38 7.13 -23.68
N GLU A 331 -6.02 8.07 -24.53
CA GLU A 331 -6.38 9.48 -24.32
C GLU A 331 -5.76 9.96 -22.99
N THR A 332 -4.45 9.71 -22.87
CA THR A 332 -3.70 9.84 -21.62
C THR A 332 -3.67 11.28 -21.09
N ARG A 333 -3.80 12.28 -21.97
CA ARG A 333 -4.04 13.69 -21.59
C ARG A 333 -5.37 13.86 -20.85
N GLN A 334 -6.45 13.28 -21.36
CA GLN A 334 -7.77 13.35 -20.74
C GLN A 334 -7.80 12.63 -19.39
N TRP A 335 -7.11 11.48 -19.28
CA TRP A 335 -6.89 10.86 -17.97
C TRP A 335 -6.09 11.77 -17.04
N ALA A 336 -4.93 12.29 -17.47
CA ALA A 336 -4.11 13.19 -16.66
C ALA A 336 -4.92 14.40 -16.14
N ASN A 337 -5.71 15.01 -17.01
CA ASN A 337 -6.62 16.11 -16.66
C ASN A 337 -7.66 15.69 -15.62
N ALA A 338 -8.26 14.50 -15.74
CA ALA A 338 -9.16 13.97 -14.74
C ALA A 338 -8.49 13.80 -13.36
N LEU A 339 -7.23 13.34 -13.33
CA LEU A 339 -6.44 13.19 -12.10
C LEU A 339 -6.13 14.57 -11.47
N LEU A 340 -5.73 15.54 -12.29
CA LEU A 340 -5.47 16.92 -11.85
C LEU A 340 -6.73 17.59 -11.27
N MET A 341 -7.90 17.37 -11.89
CA MET A 341 -9.17 17.86 -11.36
C MET A 341 -9.47 17.26 -9.96
N LEU A 342 -9.20 15.96 -9.77
CA LEU A 342 -9.41 15.30 -8.48
C LEU A 342 -8.42 15.79 -7.41
N MET A 343 -7.15 15.96 -7.78
CA MET A 343 -6.14 16.56 -6.90
C MET A 343 -6.55 17.96 -6.46
N LYS A 344 -7.00 18.79 -7.40
CA LYS A 344 -7.49 20.13 -7.10
C LYS A 344 -8.68 20.08 -6.14
N ASP A 345 -9.66 19.23 -6.42
CA ASP A 345 -10.84 19.04 -5.55
C ASP A 345 -10.41 18.66 -4.12
N TYR A 346 -9.40 17.78 -3.97
CA TYR A 346 -8.84 17.41 -2.67
C TYR A 346 -8.19 18.61 -1.96
N VAL A 347 -7.22 19.26 -2.61
CA VAL A 347 -6.44 20.38 -2.03
C VAL A 347 -7.34 21.53 -1.61
N VAL A 348 -8.27 21.94 -2.47
CA VAL A 348 -9.24 22.98 -2.14
C VAL A 348 -10.20 22.51 -1.05
N GLY A 349 -10.65 21.25 -1.12
CA GLY A 349 -11.58 20.67 -0.17
C GLY A 349 -11.04 20.58 1.26
N ILE A 350 -9.74 20.31 1.44
CA ILE A 350 -9.08 20.31 2.75
C ILE A 350 -8.69 21.71 3.25
N GLY A 351 -9.04 22.76 2.48
CA GLY A 351 -8.81 24.16 2.84
C GLY A 351 -7.44 24.72 2.45
N GLU A 352 -6.71 24.07 1.55
CA GLU A 352 -5.47 24.60 0.97
C GLU A 352 -5.69 25.33 -0.36
N SER A 353 -4.75 26.19 -0.72
CA SER A 353 -4.80 26.93 -1.98
C SER A 353 -4.19 26.13 -3.12
N TRP A 354 -4.95 25.91 -4.19
CA TRP A 354 -4.44 25.35 -5.43
C TRP A 354 -3.73 26.42 -6.27
N THR A 355 -2.41 26.30 -6.44
CA THR A 355 -1.57 27.33 -7.08
C THR A 355 -1.22 27.05 -8.54
N TYR A 356 -1.58 25.88 -9.07
CA TYR A 356 -1.16 25.41 -10.40
C TYR A 356 -2.10 25.84 -11.55
N GLY A 357 -3.10 26.70 -11.29
CA GLY A 357 -4.07 27.11 -12.31
C GLY A 357 -5.16 26.07 -12.61
N GLU A 358 -5.99 26.28 -13.61
CA GLU A 358 -7.13 25.41 -13.92
C GLU A 358 -6.71 24.24 -14.83
N PRO A 359 -6.96 22.97 -14.43
CA PRO A 359 -6.85 21.83 -15.33
C PRO A 359 -7.86 21.93 -16.47
N GLU A 360 -7.55 21.34 -17.63
CA GLU A 360 -8.45 21.31 -18.77
C GLU A 360 -9.67 20.44 -18.47
N GLN A 361 -10.87 20.92 -18.78
CA GLN A 361 -12.13 20.26 -18.44
C GLN A 361 -12.86 19.75 -19.69
N GLU A 362 -12.14 19.03 -20.55
CA GLU A 362 -12.75 18.38 -21.71
C GLU A 362 -13.80 17.34 -21.28
N GLU A 363 -14.82 17.12 -22.11
CA GLU A 363 -15.93 16.21 -21.78
C GLU A 363 -15.44 14.80 -21.41
N THR A 364 -14.44 14.29 -22.12
CA THR A 364 -13.84 12.98 -21.86
C THR A 364 -13.08 12.95 -20.51
N ALA A 365 -12.35 14.00 -20.16
CA ALA A 365 -11.69 14.11 -18.86
C ALA A 365 -12.71 14.10 -17.70
N VAL A 366 -13.82 14.81 -17.87
CA VAL A 366 -14.94 14.81 -16.91
C VAL A 366 -15.54 13.40 -16.76
N ARG A 367 -15.70 12.66 -17.87
CA ARG A 367 -16.18 11.26 -17.83
C ARG A 367 -15.20 10.35 -17.07
N HIS A 368 -13.90 10.46 -17.30
CA HIS A 368 -12.88 9.71 -16.56
C HIS A 368 -12.89 10.04 -15.06
N ARG A 369 -12.98 11.32 -14.70
CA ARG A 369 -13.13 11.78 -13.31
C ARG A 369 -14.35 11.14 -12.64
N ASN A 370 -15.50 11.19 -13.31
CA ASN A 370 -16.74 10.62 -12.77
C ASN A 370 -16.67 9.10 -12.63
N TRP A 371 -15.99 8.41 -13.56
CA TRP A 371 -15.73 6.98 -13.45
C TRP A 371 -14.87 6.66 -12.22
N LEU A 372 -13.79 7.41 -11.97
CA LEU A 372 -12.96 7.26 -10.78
C LEU A 372 -13.78 7.47 -9.50
N LEU A 373 -14.54 8.56 -9.42
CA LEU A 373 -15.41 8.88 -8.27
C LEU A 373 -16.51 7.86 -8.04
N SER A 374 -16.99 7.18 -9.08
CA SER A 374 -17.97 6.11 -8.90
C SER A 374 -17.41 4.91 -8.14
N GLY A 375 -16.07 4.77 -8.10
CA GLY A 375 -15.32 3.84 -7.26
C GLY A 375 -15.31 4.20 -5.77
N THR A 376 -15.44 5.49 -5.47
CA THR A 376 -15.32 6.11 -4.14
C THR A 376 -16.44 7.12 -3.91
N PRO A 377 -17.70 6.64 -3.73
CA PRO A 377 -18.86 7.53 -3.64
C PRO A 377 -18.81 8.47 -2.41
N ASP A 378 -18.04 8.11 -1.40
CA ASP A 378 -17.78 8.83 -0.15
C ASP A 378 -16.65 9.86 -0.26
N TYR A 379 -15.98 9.99 -1.41
CA TYR A 379 -14.79 10.84 -1.58
C TYR A 379 -14.94 12.24 -0.99
N TYR A 380 -16.00 12.97 -1.33
CA TYR A 380 -16.21 14.34 -0.84
C TYR A 380 -16.54 14.40 0.66
N GLU A 381 -17.16 13.34 1.20
CA GLU A 381 -17.40 13.22 2.63
C GLU A 381 -16.07 13.00 3.37
N SER A 382 -15.19 12.13 2.84
CA SER A 382 -13.85 11.91 3.39
C SER A 382 -13.00 13.20 3.37
N VAL A 383 -13.10 13.98 2.28
CA VAL A 383 -12.41 15.29 2.17
C VAL A 383 -12.95 16.28 3.21
N ALA A 384 -14.26 16.34 3.41
CA ALA A 384 -14.87 17.20 4.43
C ALA A 384 -14.45 16.78 5.86
N ALA A 385 -14.39 15.47 6.14
CA ALA A 385 -13.92 14.95 7.42
C ALA A 385 -12.43 15.29 7.64
N ALA A 386 -11.59 15.17 6.61
CA ALA A 386 -10.18 15.55 6.68
C ALA A 386 -10.00 17.05 6.97
N LYS A 387 -10.84 17.91 6.37
CA LYS A 387 -10.86 19.34 6.68
C LYS A 387 -11.19 19.60 8.15
N GLN A 388 -12.26 19.00 8.66
CA GLN A 388 -12.67 19.16 10.06
C GLN A 388 -11.58 18.72 11.03
N LEU A 389 -10.93 17.58 10.75
CA LEU A 389 -9.80 17.10 11.54
C LEU A 389 -8.67 18.13 11.55
N ARG A 390 -8.28 18.67 10.39
CA ARG A 390 -7.23 19.70 10.31
C ARG A 390 -7.59 20.99 11.04
N GLU A 391 -8.85 21.42 10.96
CA GLU A 391 -9.33 22.60 11.69
C GLU A 391 -9.30 22.37 13.21
N SER A 392 -9.71 21.18 13.67
CA SER A 392 -9.66 20.80 15.09
C SER A 392 -8.24 20.70 15.65
N LEU A 393 -7.24 20.47 14.80
CA LEU A 393 -5.83 20.39 15.17
C LEU A 393 -5.12 21.76 15.15
N ARG A 394 -5.74 22.78 14.54
CA ARG A 394 -5.21 24.16 14.47
C ARG A 394 -5.78 25.07 15.56
N GLY A 395 -6.91 24.71 16.15
CA GLY A 395 -7.52 25.39 17.29
C GLY A 395 -7.05 24.78 18.59
#